data_AF-A0A7Y3FAM5-F1
#
_entry.id   AF-A0A7Y3FAM5-F1
#
_cell.length_a   1.000
_cell.length_b   1.000
_cell.length_c   1.000
_cell.angle_alpha   90.00
_cell.angle_beta   90.00
_cell.angle_gamma   90.00
#
_symmetry.space_group_name_H-M   'P 1'
#
loop_
_entity.id
_entity.type
_entity.pdbx_description
1 polymer ?
#
loop_
_entity_poly.entity_id
_entity_poly.type
_entity_poly.pdbx_seq_one_letter_code
_entity_poly.pdbx_strand_id
1 'polypeptide(L)'
;MKNFNLPSKVVIATMVLGMLFTACSNDESVDIDSPNQDYSELALSSEVDETVAALDDISLDVFEQQESLDSSRLSNETSRTNQHFNNLPDCVTITVVIEQNYREVTLDFGTEGCLVRGNLLKGKIILSWDRDPQAQQVLITKSLVDFYFNAKNIVGTKTILKQRSNENENPQFTHTLDLTITWPNGLEASHEGTKIREWIEGHGSGVWSDNVFEITGNWTTNFVNGNSHSYEVIIPLRREVICHYFVSGSIDVVRTNFSGVLDYGEGDCDNQATFTFENGDVIDITLN
;
A
#
# COMPACT_ATOMS: atom_id res chain seq x y z
N MET A 1 10.16 -88.10 11.71
CA MET A 1 10.97 -89.11 11.00
C MET A 1 10.75 -88.97 9.51
N LYS A 2 11.86 -88.97 8.76
CA LYS A 2 12.03 -89.09 7.30
C LYS A 2 11.75 -87.87 6.40
N ASN A 3 12.89 -87.41 5.89
CA ASN A 3 13.15 -86.46 4.82
C ASN A 3 12.84 -87.02 3.42
N PHE A 4 12.54 -86.07 2.50
CA PHE A 4 12.97 -85.96 1.09
C PHE A 4 12.62 -87.05 0.06
N ASN A 5 12.00 -86.64 -1.07
CA ASN A 5 12.69 -86.45 -2.36
C ASN A 5 11.72 -86.08 -3.52
N LEU A 6 12.17 -85.16 -4.40
CA LEU A 6 11.56 -84.75 -5.67
C LEU A 6 12.03 -85.64 -6.83
N PRO A 7 11.31 -85.71 -7.96
CA PRO A 7 11.91 -85.30 -9.24
C PRO A 7 10.91 -84.58 -10.18
N SER A 8 11.25 -83.45 -10.80
CA SER A 8 11.94 -83.27 -12.10
C SER A 8 11.07 -83.56 -13.34
N LYS A 9 10.83 -82.47 -14.11
CA LYS A 9 10.59 -82.38 -15.57
C LYS A 9 9.25 -82.87 -16.14
N VAL A 10 8.37 -81.92 -16.42
CA VAL A 10 7.58 -81.93 -17.67
C VAL A 10 7.67 -80.54 -18.30
N VAL A 11 8.37 -80.48 -19.43
CA VAL A 11 8.39 -79.38 -20.38
C VAL A 11 7.23 -79.62 -21.35
N ILE A 12 6.23 -78.74 -21.36
CA ILE A 12 5.36 -78.54 -22.53
C ILE A 12 5.26 -77.04 -22.76
N ALA A 13 5.84 -76.63 -23.88
CA ALA A 13 5.80 -75.30 -24.43
C ALA A 13 4.51 -75.12 -25.24
N THR A 14 3.76 -74.06 -24.96
CA THR A 14 2.84 -73.45 -25.94
C THR A 14 2.81 -71.94 -25.75
N MET A 15 3.74 -71.35 -26.49
CA MET A 15 3.81 -70.03 -27.14
C MET A 15 2.55 -69.12 -27.14
N VAL A 16 2.78 -67.89 -26.65
CA VAL A 16 2.29 -66.57 -27.12
C VAL A 16 0.87 -66.11 -26.76
N LEU A 17 0.81 -65.08 -25.90
CA LEU A 17 0.35 -63.69 -26.17
C LEU A 17 0.23 -63.01 -24.79
N GLY A 18 1.13 -62.16 -24.31
CA GLY A 18 1.43 -60.81 -24.81
C GLY A 18 1.30 -59.84 -23.61
N MET A 19 2.20 -58.86 -23.53
CA MET A 19 2.23 -57.73 -22.58
C MET A 19 2.89 -57.95 -21.21
N LEU A 20 4.23 -57.92 -21.24
CA LEU A 20 4.97 -57.09 -20.28
C LEU A 20 4.94 -55.66 -20.83
N PHE A 21 4.35 -54.71 -20.09
CA PHE A 21 4.86 -53.35 -20.04
C PHE A 21 4.69 -52.83 -18.61
N THR A 22 5.84 -52.77 -17.93
CA THR A 22 6.12 -51.87 -16.83
C THR A 22 5.88 -50.44 -17.32
N ALA A 23 4.80 -49.82 -16.91
CA ALA A 23 4.64 -48.37 -17.00
C ALA A 23 5.07 -47.77 -15.65
N CYS A 24 6.37 -47.52 -15.51
CA CYS A 24 6.78 -46.32 -14.81
C CYS A 24 6.38 -45.18 -15.74
N SER A 25 5.35 -44.41 -15.38
CA SER A 25 5.23 -43.07 -15.94
C SER A 25 6.51 -42.36 -15.56
N ASN A 26 7.37 -42.14 -16.55
CA ASN A 26 8.27 -40.99 -16.47
C ASN A 26 7.33 -39.80 -16.40
N ASP A 27 7.03 -39.34 -15.19
CA ASP A 27 6.69 -37.94 -15.02
C ASP A 27 7.98 -37.21 -15.34
N GLU A 28 8.13 -36.88 -16.62
CA GLU A 28 8.90 -35.73 -17.03
C GLU A 28 8.46 -34.61 -16.09
N SER A 29 9.35 -34.23 -15.18
CA SER A 29 9.28 -32.92 -14.58
C SER A 29 9.23 -31.97 -15.75
N VAL A 30 8.04 -31.46 -16.02
CA VAL A 30 7.88 -30.28 -16.86
C VAL A 30 8.65 -29.21 -16.10
N ASP A 31 9.91 -29.03 -16.47
CA ASP A 31 10.61 -27.77 -16.29
C ASP A 31 9.76 -26.76 -17.05
N ILE A 32 8.77 -26.19 -16.34
CA ILE A 32 8.30 -24.86 -16.66
C ILE A 32 9.54 -24.03 -16.43
N ASP A 33 10.23 -23.73 -17.53
CA ASP A 33 11.23 -22.69 -17.62
C ASP A 33 10.52 -21.42 -17.15
N SER A 34 10.50 -21.21 -15.84
CA SER A 34 9.98 -19.98 -15.26
C SER A 34 10.89 -18.92 -15.85
N PRO A 35 10.37 -17.98 -16.67
CA PRO A 35 11.17 -16.82 -16.96
C PRO A 35 11.62 -16.28 -15.61
N ASN A 36 12.91 -16.06 -15.48
CA ASN A 36 13.56 -15.54 -14.28
C ASN A 36 12.88 -14.19 -13.99
N GLN A 37 11.74 -14.21 -13.29
CA GLN A 37 10.92 -13.03 -13.08
C GLN A 37 11.74 -12.14 -12.17
N ASP A 38 12.15 -11.01 -12.71
CA ASP A 38 12.88 -10.00 -11.97
C ASP A 38 11.94 -9.38 -10.93
N TYR A 39 11.88 -9.98 -9.74
CA TYR A 39 11.10 -9.49 -8.61
C TYR A 39 11.69 -8.22 -7.98
N SER A 40 12.82 -7.72 -8.49
CA SER A 40 13.45 -6.51 -7.93
C SER A 40 12.53 -5.29 -8.07
N GLU A 41 11.79 -5.17 -9.17
CA GLU A 41 10.84 -4.06 -9.39
C GLU A 41 9.65 -4.12 -8.42
N LEU A 42 9.16 -5.33 -8.14
CA LEU A 42 8.09 -5.53 -7.17
C LEU A 42 8.56 -5.16 -5.76
N ALA A 43 9.76 -5.60 -5.38
CA ALA A 43 10.35 -5.24 -4.10
C ALA A 43 10.56 -3.72 -3.97
N LEU A 44 11.05 -3.06 -5.03
CA LEU A 44 11.21 -1.60 -5.08
C LEU A 44 9.86 -0.89 -4.97
N SER A 45 8.84 -1.33 -5.72
CA SER A 45 7.48 -0.78 -5.65
C SER A 45 6.90 -0.89 -4.24
N SER A 46 7.05 -2.05 -3.59
CA SER A 46 6.60 -2.26 -2.21
C SER A 46 7.35 -1.35 -1.23
N GLU A 47 8.66 -1.18 -1.42
CA GLU A 47 9.47 -0.30 -0.59
C GLU A 47 9.08 1.18 -0.75
N VAL A 48 8.69 1.60 -1.96
CA VAL A 48 8.11 2.92 -2.22
C VAL A 48 6.83 3.10 -1.40
N ASP A 49 5.90 2.15 -1.48
CA ASP A 49 4.62 2.23 -0.77
C ASP A 49 4.82 2.29 0.76
N GLU A 50 5.69 1.45 1.31
CA GLU A 50 6.06 1.48 2.74
C GLU A 50 6.68 2.82 3.17
N THR A 51 7.54 3.38 2.33
CA THR A 51 8.19 4.68 2.61
C THR A 51 7.15 5.81 2.61
N VAL A 52 6.22 5.80 1.65
CA VAL A 52 5.14 6.77 1.58
C VAL A 52 4.23 6.66 2.80
N ALA A 53 3.87 5.43 3.21
CA ALA A 53 3.06 5.19 4.40
C ALA A 53 3.74 5.70 5.67
N ALA A 54 5.03 5.41 5.88
CA ALA A 54 5.78 5.90 7.03
C ALA A 54 5.84 7.44 7.10
N LEU A 55 5.96 8.11 5.95
CA LEU A 55 5.91 9.58 5.88
C LEU A 55 4.52 10.14 6.18
N ASP A 56 3.47 9.43 5.77
CA ASP A 56 2.10 9.83 6.06
C ASP A 56 1.78 9.71 7.55
N ASP A 57 2.24 8.66 8.22
CA ASP A 57 2.05 8.49 9.67
C ASP A 57 2.63 9.68 10.44
N ILE A 58 3.86 10.09 10.13
CA ILE A 58 4.50 11.26 10.75
C ILE A 58 3.67 12.52 10.48
N SER A 59 3.20 12.69 9.25
CA SER A 59 2.47 13.89 8.83
C SER A 59 1.09 13.97 9.47
N LEU A 60 0.41 12.83 9.60
CA LEU A 60 -0.89 12.69 10.24
C LEU A 60 -0.79 13.01 11.73
N ASP A 61 0.19 12.44 12.43
CA ASP A 61 0.41 12.73 13.85
C ASP A 61 0.64 14.23 14.11
N VAL A 62 1.44 14.87 13.25
CA VAL A 62 1.71 16.31 13.33
C VAL A 62 0.44 17.12 13.09
N PHE A 63 -0.35 16.74 12.08
CA PHE A 63 -1.62 17.39 11.78
C PHE A 63 -2.63 17.24 12.93
N GLU A 64 -2.86 16.03 13.41
CA GLU A 64 -3.81 15.74 14.49
C GLU A 64 -3.43 16.47 15.78
N GLN A 65 -2.14 16.51 16.11
CA GLN A 65 -1.69 17.27 17.26
C GLN A 65 -1.99 18.76 17.09
N GLN A 66 -1.72 19.35 15.92
CA GLN A 66 -2.01 20.77 15.69
C GLN A 66 -3.51 21.10 15.72
N GLU A 67 -4.36 20.22 15.18
CA GLU A 67 -5.82 20.37 15.28
C GLU A 67 -6.32 20.22 16.73
N SER A 68 -5.73 19.31 17.51
CA SER A 68 -6.04 19.17 18.94
C SER A 68 -5.65 20.42 19.75
N LEU A 69 -4.55 21.07 19.38
CA LEU A 69 -4.12 22.33 20.01
C LEU A 69 -5.06 23.48 19.64
N ASP A 70 -5.62 23.49 18.43
CA ASP A 70 -6.60 24.49 18.03
C ASP A 70 -7.93 24.33 18.76
N SER A 71 -8.41 23.09 18.91
CA SER A 71 -9.63 22.81 19.66
C SER A 71 -9.47 23.11 21.16
N SER A 72 -8.30 22.86 21.74
CA SER A 72 -8.00 23.16 23.16
C SER A 72 -7.69 24.63 23.44
N ARG A 73 -7.20 25.41 22.46
CA ARG A 73 -7.06 26.87 22.55
C ARG A 73 -8.38 27.61 22.76
N LEU A 74 -9.50 27.01 22.41
CA LEU A 74 -10.84 27.51 22.77
C LEU A 74 -11.19 27.30 24.25
N SER A 75 -10.38 26.53 25.00
CA SER A 75 -10.71 26.09 26.37
C SER A 75 -9.82 26.63 27.49
N ASN A 76 -8.59 27.14 27.24
CA ASN A 76 -7.76 27.78 28.28
C ASN A 76 -6.64 28.68 27.72
N GLU A 77 -6.63 29.95 28.15
CA GLU A 77 -5.71 31.04 27.73
C GLU A 77 -4.24 30.94 28.22
N THR A 78 -3.80 29.84 28.85
CA THR A 78 -2.55 29.84 29.64
C THR A 78 -1.39 28.95 29.18
N SER A 79 -1.45 28.29 28.02
CA SER A 79 -0.32 27.45 27.56
C SER A 79 0.22 27.89 26.20
N ARG A 80 1.01 28.97 26.20
CA ARG A 80 1.68 29.52 25.01
C ARG A 80 3.11 29.01 24.77
N THR A 81 3.61 28.08 25.56
CA THR A 81 5.03 27.67 25.46
C THR A 81 5.19 26.20 25.77
N ASN A 82 5.45 25.41 24.72
CA ASN A 82 5.79 23.98 24.64
C ASN A 82 4.75 23.21 23.81
N GLN A 83 4.76 23.47 22.50
CA GLN A 83 4.21 22.53 21.53
C GLN A 83 5.12 21.30 21.49
N HIS A 84 4.96 20.41 22.45
CA HIS A 84 5.73 19.19 22.52
C HIS A 84 5.05 18.16 21.60
N PHE A 85 5.67 17.93 20.44
CA PHE A 85 5.36 16.78 19.62
C PHE A 85 5.89 15.56 20.36
N ASN A 86 5.09 15.02 21.28
CA ASN A 86 5.49 13.92 22.19
C ASN A 86 6.04 12.69 21.45
N ASN A 87 5.78 12.58 20.15
CA ASN A 87 6.18 11.45 19.30
C ASN A 87 7.39 11.76 18.39
N LEU A 88 7.94 12.97 18.43
CA LEU A 88 9.15 13.36 17.69
C LEU A 88 10.32 13.58 18.65
N PRO A 89 11.52 13.09 18.33
CA PRO A 89 12.70 13.27 19.19
C PRO A 89 13.21 14.72 19.17
N ASP A 90 13.99 15.08 20.19
CA ASP A 90 14.53 16.44 20.36
C ASP A 90 15.47 16.92 19.23
N CYS A 91 15.96 16.00 18.39
CA CYS A 91 16.77 16.37 17.22
C CYS A 91 15.95 17.00 16.08
N VAL A 92 14.62 16.97 16.14
CA VAL A 92 13.76 17.65 15.15
C VAL A 92 13.50 19.08 15.59
N THR A 93 13.87 20.04 14.75
CA THR A 93 13.48 21.44 14.95
C THR A 93 12.12 21.67 14.30
N ILE A 94 11.16 22.14 15.08
CA ILE A 94 9.78 22.33 14.60
C ILE A 94 9.44 23.81 14.60
N THR A 95 9.04 24.31 13.44
CA THR A 95 8.61 25.70 13.25
C THR A 95 7.16 25.71 12.83
N VAL A 96 6.35 26.57 13.47
CA VAL A 96 4.92 26.68 13.17
C VAL A 96 4.60 28.12 12.80
N VAL A 97 4.04 28.31 11.61
CA VAL A 97 3.52 29.59 11.12
C VAL A 97 2.00 29.49 11.12
N ILE A 98 1.34 30.48 11.72
CA ILE A 98 -0.12 30.51 11.84
C ILE A 98 -0.61 31.85 11.31
N GLU A 99 -1.46 31.79 10.31
CA GLU A 99 -2.11 32.94 9.69
C GLU A 99 -3.63 32.72 9.66
N GLN A 100 -4.38 33.70 9.16
CA GLN A 100 -5.83 33.53 9.01
C GLN A 100 -6.10 32.45 7.96
N ASN A 101 -6.84 31.41 8.35
CA ASN A 101 -7.18 30.25 7.51
C ASN A 101 -6.00 29.43 6.96
N TYR A 102 -4.77 29.81 7.27
CA TYR A 102 -3.56 29.12 6.83
C TYR A 102 -2.71 28.70 8.03
N ARG A 103 -2.11 27.52 7.96
CA ARG A 103 -1.08 27.11 8.91
C ARG A 103 -0.04 26.28 8.19
N GLU A 104 1.21 26.45 8.61
CA GLU A 104 2.35 25.68 8.13
C GLU A 104 3.16 25.17 9.32
N VAL A 105 3.57 23.92 9.24
CA VAL A 105 4.52 23.28 10.16
C VAL A 105 5.69 22.75 9.35
N THR A 106 6.88 23.25 9.67
CA THR A 106 8.14 22.73 9.15
C THR A 106 8.78 21.83 10.20
N LEU A 107 9.05 20.58 9.82
CA LEU A 107 9.88 19.64 10.56
C LEU A 107 11.27 19.62 9.92
N ASP A 108 12.27 20.12 10.61
CA ASP A 108 13.66 20.17 10.15
C ASP A 108 14.50 19.12 10.91
N PHE A 109 14.97 18.11 10.19
CA PHE A 109 15.78 17.01 10.70
C PHE A 109 17.29 17.30 10.59
N GLY A 110 17.66 18.45 10.04
CA GLY A 110 19.04 18.85 9.81
C GLY A 110 19.75 18.06 8.71
N THR A 111 21.02 18.39 8.50
CA THR A 111 21.90 17.74 7.50
C THR A 111 22.48 16.42 8.00
N GLU A 112 22.76 16.33 9.30
CA GLU A 112 23.25 15.10 9.94
C GLU A 112 22.16 14.03 10.04
N GLY A 113 20.90 14.48 10.12
CA GLY A 113 19.73 13.64 10.27
C GLY A 113 19.33 13.38 11.71
N CYS A 114 18.14 12.80 11.85
CA CYS A 114 17.49 12.53 13.12
C CYS A 114 16.75 11.19 13.05
N LEU A 115 16.91 10.36 14.08
CA LEU A 115 16.34 9.01 14.12
C LEU A 115 14.88 9.08 14.62
N VAL A 116 13.92 8.81 13.75
CA VAL A 116 12.48 8.86 14.05
C VAL A 116 11.90 7.48 13.77
N ARG A 117 11.33 6.84 14.81
CA ARG A 117 10.69 5.50 14.69
C ARG A 117 11.57 4.45 14.01
N GLY A 118 12.87 4.47 14.29
CA GLY A 118 13.85 3.54 13.70
C GLY A 118 14.34 3.90 12.30
N ASN A 119 13.86 5.00 11.71
CA ASN A 119 14.31 5.50 10.40
C ASN A 119 15.14 6.78 10.55
N LEU A 120 16.24 6.89 9.81
CA LEU A 120 17.08 8.09 9.80
C LEU A 120 16.52 9.09 8.78
N LEU A 121 15.97 10.19 9.24
CA LEU A 121 15.41 11.24 8.38
C LEU A 121 16.38 12.41 8.28
N LYS A 122 16.55 12.99 7.09
CA LYS A 122 17.36 14.19 6.83
C LYS A 122 16.60 15.21 6.01
N GLY A 123 16.99 16.48 6.09
CA GLY A 123 16.33 17.56 5.37
C GLY A 123 15.05 18.01 6.07
N LYS A 124 14.02 18.39 5.31
CA LYS A 124 12.80 18.97 5.87
C LYS A 124 11.53 18.39 5.27
N ILE A 125 10.51 18.26 6.12
CA ILE A 125 9.11 18.05 5.72
C ILE A 125 8.36 19.34 6.05
N ILE A 126 7.69 19.92 5.06
CA ILE A 126 6.84 21.09 5.23
C ILE A 126 5.40 20.64 5.02
N LEU A 127 4.56 20.83 6.03
CA LEU A 127 3.13 20.55 6.01
C LEU A 127 2.38 21.87 6.07
N SER A 128 1.52 22.13 5.11
CA SER A 128 0.63 23.29 5.13
C SER A 128 -0.83 22.89 5.05
N TRP A 129 -1.69 23.70 5.65
CA TRP A 129 -3.14 23.54 5.68
C TRP A 129 -3.79 24.85 5.30
N ASP A 130 -4.38 24.89 4.10
CA ASP A 130 -5.18 26.00 3.63
C ASP A 130 -6.67 25.65 3.84
N ARG A 131 -7.39 26.51 4.57
CA ARG A 131 -8.79 26.31 4.91
C ARG A 131 -9.65 27.28 4.10
N ASP A 132 -10.61 26.76 3.34
CA ASP A 132 -11.64 27.54 2.68
C ASP A 132 -12.98 27.35 3.40
N PRO A 133 -13.43 28.32 4.23
CA PRO A 133 -14.69 28.22 4.94
C PRO A 133 -15.91 28.32 4.04
N GLN A 134 -15.81 28.96 2.87
CA GLN A 134 -16.93 29.10 1.94
C GLN A 134 -17.18 27.79 1.21
N ALA A 135 -16.11 27.15 0.71
CA ALA A 135 -16.20 25.83 0.09
C ALA A 135 -16.32 24.68 1.11
N GLN A 136 -16.07 24.95 2.40
CA GLN A 136 -15.98 23.95 3.48
C GLN A 136 -14.90 22.89 3.18
N GLN A 137 -13.74 23.38 2.73
CA GLN A 137 -12.62 22.55 2.31
C GLN A 137 -11.36 22.84 3.14
N VAL A 138 -10.51 21.84 3.26
CA VAL A 138 -9.16 21.99 3.80
C VAL A 138 -8.19 21.29 2.86
N LEU A 139 -7.27 22.04 2.26
CA LEU A 139 -6.19 21.51 1.45
C LEU A 139 -4.95 21.34 2.32
N ILE A 140 -4.53 20.09 2.51
CA ILE A 140 -3.28 19.74 3.17
C ILE A 140 -2.22 19.51 2.10
N THR A 141 -1.07 20.16 2.19
CA THR A 141 0.06 19.95 1.28
C THR A 141 1.29 19.51 2.07
N LYS A 142 1.93 18.44 1.63
CA LYS A 142 3.22 17.95 2.11
C LYS A 142 4.26 18.16 1.02
N SER A 143 5.28 18.94 1.33
CA SER A 143 6.45 19.12 0.46
C SER A 143 7.72 18.71 1.20
N LEU A 144 8.70 18.28 0.42
CA LEU A 144 9.96 17.75 0.89
C LEU A 144 11.10 18.63 0.38
N VAL A 145 12.00 19.05 1.27
CA VAL A 145 13.14 19.90 0.92
C VAL A 145 14.44 19.22 1.35
N ASP A 146 15.30 18.93 0.37
CA ASP A 146 16.56 18.19 0.56
C ASP A 146 16.38 16.93 1.41
N PHE A 147 15.24 16.24 1.22
CA PHE A 147 14.78 15.22 2.14
C PHE A 147 15.34 13.84 1.83
N TYR A 148 15.72 13.11 2.88
CA TYR A 148 16.13 11.71 2.77
C TYR A 148 15.41 10.86 3.81
N PHE A 149 14.90 9.72 3.37
CA PHE A 149 14.38 8.66 4.23
C PHE A 149 15.38 7.52 4.24
N ASN A 150 16.04 7.30 5.38
CA ASN A 150 17.23 6.47 5.50
C ASN A 150 18.33 6.96 4.54
N ALA A 151 18.61 6.18 3.50
CA ALA A 151 19.59 6.52 2.46
C ALA A 151 18.94 6.93 1.12
N LYS A 152 17.61 6.93 1.04
CA LYS A 152 16.85 7.23 -0.18
C LYS A 152 16.53 8.71 -0.23
N ASN A 153 16.84 9.37 -1.35
CA ASN A 153 16.40 10.73 -1.59
C ASN A 153 14.94 10.72 -2.07
N ILE A 154 14.14 11.66 -1.58
CA ILE A 154 12.73 11.77 -1.98
C ILE A 154 12.44 13.20 -2.34
N VAL A 155 11.89 13.39 -3.54
CA VAL A 155 11.51 14.69 -4.09
C VAL A 155 10.05 14.61 -4.53
N GLY A 156 9.31 15.71 -4.39
CA GLY A 156 7.95 15.82 -4.87
C GLY A 156 6.99 16.30 -3.80
N THR A 157 5.71 16.08 -4.06
CA THR A 157 4.63 16.61 -3.22
C THR A 157 3.50 15.61 -3.05
N LYS A 158 2.79 15.74 -1.93
CA LYS A 158 1.54 15.03 -1.67
C LYS A 158 0.51 16.02 -1.18
N THR A 159 -0.71 15.93 -1.68
CA THR A 159 -1.84 16.72 -1.21
C THR A 159 -2.96 15.84 -0.69
N ILE A 160 -3.73 16.39 0.26
CA ILE A 160 -4.97 15.80 0.75
C ILE A 160 -6.00 16.92 0.77
N LEU A 161 -6.97 16.86 -0.14
CA LEU A 161 -8.12 17.74 -0.13
C LEU A 161 -9.24 17.10 0.69
N LYS A 162 -9.56 17.70 1.83
CA LYS A 162 -10.69 17.32 2.68
C LYS A 162 -11.89 18.16 2.28
N GLN A 163 -12.98 17.51 1.89
CA GLN A 163 -14.25 18.15 1.55
C GLN A 163 -15.31 17.67 2.53
N ARG A 164 -16.08 18.61 3.10
CA ARG A 164 -17.16 18.26 4.03
C ARG A 164 -18.32 17.54 3.34
N SER A 165 -18.55 17.86 2.07
CA SER A 165 -19.65 17.35 1.26
C SER A 165 -19.21 17.34 -0.19
N ASN A 166 -19.33 16.20 -0.85
CA ASN A 166 -19.19 16.03 -2.29
C ASN A 166 -20.57 16.15 -2.98
N GLU A 167 -20.64 15.73 -4.25
CA GLU A 167 -21.89 15.75 -5.04
C GLU A 167 -22.96 14.80 -4.50
N ASN A 168 -22.56 13.75 -3.77
CA ASN A 168 -23.45 12.78 -3.11
C ASN A 168 -23.81 13.20 -1.67
N GLU A 169 -23.46 14.42 -1.26
CA GLU A 169 -23.64 14.93 0.11
C GLU A 169 -22.78 14.20 1.17
N ASN A 170 -21.77 13.43 0.75
CA ASN A 170 -20.89 12.68 1.62
C ASN A 170 -19.56 13.42 1.87
N PRO A 171 -18.95 13.28 3.05
CA PRO A 171 -17.57 13.70 3.25
C PRO A 171 -16.60 12.94 2.34
N GLN A 172 -15.60 13.65 1.80
CA GLN A 172 -14.65 13.08 0.86
C GLN A 172 -13.21 13.54 1.15
N PHE A 173 -12.26 12.63 0.95
CA PHE A 173 -10.83 12.90 1.00
C PHE A 173 -10.19 12.52 -0.33
N THR A 174 -9.63 13.51 -1.03
CA THR A 174 -8.90 13.29 -2.28
C THR A 174 -7.42 13.42 -2.00
N HIS A 175 -6.69 12.32 -2.14
CA HIS A 175 -5.24 12.25 -2.00
C HIS A 175 -4.63 12.30 -3.39
N THR A 176 -3.70 13.22 -3.62
CA THR A 176 -2.89 13.25 -4.85
C THR A 176 -1.43 13.18 -4.48
N LEU A 177 -0.67 12.38 -5.23
CA LEU A 177 0.73 12.08 -4.96
C LEU A 177 1.51 12.21 -6.24
N ASP A 178 2.68 12.84 -6.16
CA ASP A 178 3.70 12.84 -7.19
C ASP A 178 5.05 12.90 -6.48
N LEU A 179 5.71 11.75 -6.39
CA LEU A 179 7.00 11.59 -5.72
C LEU A 179 8.00 10.89 -6.64
N THR A 180 9.25 11.29 -6.54
CA THR A 180 10.39 10.57 -7.11
C THR A 180 11.29 10.12 -5.97
N ILE A 181 11.64 8.84 -5.97
CA ILE A 181 12.51 8.23 -4.98
C ILE A 181 13.77 7.74 -5.68
N THR A 182 14.93 8.15 -5.17
CA THR A 182 16.24 7.77 -5.70
C THR A 182 17.01 7.00 -4.63
N TRP A 183 17.43 5.78 -4.96
CA TRP A 183 18.21 4.90 -4.09
C TRP A 183 19.71 5.20 -4.18
N PRO A 184 20.52 4.82 -3.18
CA PRO A 184 21.97 5.06 -3.17
C PRO A 184 22.74 4.48 -4.35
N ASN A 185 22.22 3.42 -4.97
CA ASN A 185 22.81 2.78 -6.15
C ASN A 185 22.48 3.51 -7.46
N GLY A 186 21.72 4.61 -7.41
CA GLY A 186 21.31 5.40 -8.57
C GLY A 186 20.04 4.88 -9.26
N LEU A 187 19.38 3.86 -8.73
CA LEU A 187 18.03 3.51 -9.19
C LEU A 187 17.05 4.61 -8.81
N GLU A 188 16.04 4.79 -9.65
CA GLU A 188 15.00 5.80 -9.46
C GLU A 188 13.64 5.22 -9.84
N ALA A 189 12.63 5.63 -9.07
CA ALA A 189 11.24 5.37 -9.37
C ALA A 189 10.41 6.64 -9.13
N SER A 190 9.56 7.00 -10.08
CA SER A 190 8.51 7.99 -9.86
C SER A 190 7.20 7.28 -9.52
N HIS A 191 6.46 7.83 -8.58
CA HIS A 191 5.20 7.28 -8.10
C HIS A 191 4.18 8.41 -8.05
N GLU A 192 3.18 8.30 -8.91
CA GLU A 192 2.13 9.28 -9.09
C GLU A 192 0.75 8.63 -8.97
N GLY A 193 -0.22 9.37 -8.47
CA GLY A 193 -1.58 8.84 -8.38
C GLY A 193 -2.57 9.74 -7.68
N THR A 194 -3.84 9.40 -7.86
CA THR A 194 -4.95 10.00 -7.15
C THR A 194 -5.78 8.90 -6.49
N LYS A 195 -6.03 9.03 -5.19
CA LYS A 195 -6.90 8.15 -4.42
C LYS A 195 -7.98 8.96 -3.75
N ILE A 196 -9.23 8.63 -4.03
CA ILE A 196 -10.40 9.26 -3.41
C ILE A 196 -10.96 8.29 -2.39
N ARG A 197 -11.25 8.79 -1.18
CA ARG A 197 -11.94 8.07 -0.13
C ARG A 197 -13.20 8.83 0.24
N GLU A 198 -14.35 8.25 -0.07
CA GLU A 198 -15.67 8.79 0.24
C GLU A 198 -16.23 8.10 1.50
N TRP A 199 -16.83 8.86 2.40
CA TRP A 199 -17.45 8.34 3.63
C TRP A 199 -18.96 8.17 3.41
N ILE A 200 -19.34 6.98 2.95
CA ILE A 200 -20.70 6.71 2.46
C ILE A 200 -21.71 6.31 3.54
N GLU A 201 -21.26 5.79 4.69
CA GLU A 201 -22.14 5.41 5.81
C GLU A 201 -21.50 5.73 7.16
N GLY A 202 -22.33 5.97 8.18
CA GLY A 202 -21.90 6.26 9.57
C GLY A 202 -21.44 7.70 9.81
N HIS A 203 -21.25 8.51 8.76
CA HIS A 203 -20.86 9.91 8.96
C HIS A 203 -21.92 10.68 9.76
N GLY A 204 -21.50 11.26 10.89
CA GLY A 204 -22.38 12.00 11.78
C GLY A 204 -23.17 11.15 12.80
N SER A 205 -23.08 9.81 12.77
CA SER A 205 -23.68 8.95 13.80
C SER A 205 -22.99 9.09 15.16
N GLY A 206 -21.71 9.47 15.15
CA GLY A 206 -20.84 9.52 16.33
C GLY A 206 -20.36 8.12 16.79
N VAL A 207 -20.74 7.08 16.06
CA VAL A 207 -20.24 5.71 16.25
C VAL A 207 -19.09 5.51 15.27
N TRP A 208 -18.03 4.84 15.71
CA TRP A 208 -16.87 4.60 14.85
C TRP A 208 -17.03 3.34 13.99
N SER A 209 -17.71 2.33 14.54
CA SER A 209 -17.81 0.99 13.98
C SER A 209 -18.82 0.84 12.84
N ASP A 210 -19.75 1.78 12.69
CA ASP A 210 -20.73 1.79 11.59
C ASP A 210 -20.22 2.54 10.36
N ASN A 211 -18.96 2.98 10.38
CA ASN A 211 -18.39 3.74 9.28
C ASN A 211 -18.01 2.85 8.11
N VAL A 212 -18.42 3.28 6.93
CA VAL A 212 -18.09 2.65 5.67
C VAL A 212 -17.51 3.68 4.72
N PHE A 213 -16.45 3.28 4.04
CA PHE A 213 -15.79 4.08 3.02
C PHE A 213 -15.78 3.37 1.69
N GLU A 214 -15.93 4.14 0.63
CA GLU A 214 -15.59 3.70 -0.73
C GLU A 214 -14.29 4.35 -1.17
N ILE A 215 -13.44 3.57 -1.82
CA ILE A 215 -12.16 4.01 -2.32
C ILE A 215 -12.14 3.84 -3.82
N THR A 216 -11.80 4.92 -4.53
CA THR A 216 -11.55 4.91 -5.98
C THR A 216 -10.23 5.59 -6.28
N GLY A 217 -9.74 5.45 -7.51
CA GLY A 217 -8.53 6.12 -7.94
C GLY A 217 -7.61 5.25 -8.79
N ASN A 218 -6.44 5.80 -9.07
CA ASN A 218 -5.38 5.14 -9.81
C ASN A 218 -4.01 5.62 -9.31
N TRP A 219 -3.02 4.75 -9.44
CA TRP A 219 -1.63 5.11 -9.17
C TRP A 219 -0.70 4.30 -10.06
N THR A 220 0.42 4.92 -10.42
CA THR A 220 1.43 4.37 -11.30
C THR A 220 2.80 4.60 -10.70
N THR A 221 3.62 3.55 -10.70
CA THR A 221 5.05 3.63 -10.41
C THR A 221 5.82 3.42 -11.70
N ASN A 222 6.64 4.38 -12.11
CA ASN A 222 7.51 4.28 -13.27
C ASN A 222 8.96 4.11 -12.81
N PHE A 223 9.69 3.22 -13.46
CA PHE A 223 11.09 2.93 -13.15
C PHE A 223 12.03 3.52 -14.20
N VAL A 224 13.27 3.81 -13.80
CA VAL A 224 14.30 4.39 -14.68
C VAL A 224 14.61 3.54 -15.93
N ASN A 225 14.34 2.24 -15.89
CA ASN A 225 14.50 1.33 -17.03
C ASN A 225 13.36 1.41 -18.06
N GLY A 226 12.33 2.23 -17.80
CA GLY A 226 11.16 2.40 -18.65
C GLY A 226 9.98 1.49 -18.33
N ASN A 227 10.11 0.58 -17.36
CA ASN A 227 9.02 -0.26 -16.92
C ASN A 227 8.06 0.52 -16.00
N SER A 228 6.80 0.07 -15.92
CA SER A 228 5.79 0.68 -15.08
C SER A 228 4.86 -0.33 -14.45
N HIS A 229 4.41 -0.02 -13.24
CA HIS A 229 3.35 -0.73 -12.53
C HIS A 229 2.20 0.23 -12.29
N SER A 230 1.04 -0.04 -12.87
CA SER A 230 -0.18 0.77 -12.69
C SER A 230 -1.30 -0.04 -12.06
N TYR A 231 -2.11 0.66 -11.29
CA TYR A 231 -3.26 0.12 -10.58
C TYR A 231 -4.42 1.09 -10.77
N GLU A 232 -5.56 0.59 -11.21
CA GLU A 232 -6.78 1.37 -11.38
C GLU A 232 -7.94 0.68 -10.67
N VAL A 233 -8.65 1.40 -9.80
CA VAL A 233 -9.86 0.89 -9.17
C VAL A 233 -10.99 0.93 -10.19
N ILE A 234 -11.40 -0.24 -10.69
CA ILE A 234 -12.46 -0.37 -11.70
C ILE A 234 -13.85 -0.55 -11.05
N ILE A 235 -13.91 -1.16 -9.87
CA ILE A 235 -15.10 -1.19 -9.01
C ILE A 235 -14.69 -0.62 -7.65
N PRO A 236 -15.39 0.40 -7.11
CA PRO A 236 -15.03 1.04 -5.85
C PRO A 236 -14.75 0.02 -4.75
N LEU A 237 -13.60 0.16 -4.07
CA LEU A 237 -13.24 -0.73 -2.97
C LEU A 237 -14.01 -0.33 -1.73
N ARG A 238 -14.82 -1.26 -1.21
CA ARG A 238 -15.62 -1.02 -0.01
C ARG A 238 -14.83 -1.39 1.23
N ARG A 239 -14.66 -0.43 2.13
CA ARG A 239 -13.97 -0.57 3.41
C ARG A 239 -14.91 -0.29 4.57
N GLU A 240 -15.35 -1.36 5.22
CA GLU A 240 -16.10 -1.28 6.48
C GLU A 240 -15.13 -1.24 7.64
N VAL A 241 -15.21 -0.24 8.51
CA VAL A 241 -14.18 0.03 9.54
C VAL A 241 -13.94 -1.15 10.49
N ILE A 242 -14.98 -1.94 10.77
CA ILE A 242 -14.90 -3.16 11.60
C ILE A 242 -14.18 -4.33 10.94
N CYS A 243 -14.13 -4.35 9.61
CA CYS A 243 -13.40 -5.36 8.86
C CYS A 243 -11.94 -4.95 8.74
N HIS A 244 -11.00 -5.89 8.72
CA HIS A 244 -9.60 -5.56 8.46
C HIS A 244 -9.36 -5.31 6.97
N TYR A 245 -9.94 -6.17 6.12
CA TYR A 245 -9.79 -6.21 4.67
C TYR A 245 -10.88 -5.39 3.96
N PHE A 246 -10.73 -5.22 2.65
CA PHE A 246 -11.83 -4.76 1.79
C PHE A 246 -12.86 -5.87 1.67
N VAL A 247 -14.14 -5.51 1.74
CA VAL A 247 -15.23 -6.49 1.65
C VAL A 247 -15.70 -6.69 0.21
N SER A 248 -15.42 -5.73 -0.67
CA SER A 248 -15.74 -5.82 -2.10
C SER A 248 -14.98 -4.80 -2.94
N GLY A 249 -15.06 -4.97 -4.26
CA GLY A 249 -14.47 -4.09 -5.26
C GLY A 249 -13.29 -4.74 -5.97
N SER A 250 -12.78 -4.08 -7.00
CA SER A 250 -11.72 -4.66 -7.83
C SER A 250 -10.77 -3.62 -8.41
N ILE A 251 -9.54 -4.07 -8.64
CA ILE A 251 -8.42 -3.28 -9.13
C ILE A 251 -7.91 -3.93 -10.40
N ASP A 252 -7.84 -3.18 -11.48
CA ASP A 252 -7.06 -3.55 -12.66
C ASP A 252 -5.57 -3.33 -12.36
N VAL A 253 -4.78 -4.37 -12.53
CA VAL A 253 -3.35 -4.40 -12.22
C VAL A 253 -2.60 -4.61 -13.52
N VAL A 254 -1.70 -3.68 -13.84
CA VAL A 254 -0.79 -3.81 -14.97
C VAL A 254 0.63 -3.68 -14.47
N ARG A 255 1.45 -4.70 -14.71
CA ARG A 255 2.87 -4.72 -14.36
C ARG A 255 3.69 -5.18 -15.56
N THR A 256 5.02 -5.05 -15.45
CA THR A 256 5.98 -5.39 -16.51
C THR A 256 5.74 -6.76 -17.13
N ASN A 257 5.45 -7.77 -16.30
CA ASN A 257 5.43 -9.18 -16.72
C ASN A 257 4.04 -9.83 -16.66
N PHE A 258 3.05 -9.15 -16.10
CA PHE A 258 1.69 -9.67 -16.00
C PHE A 258 0.69 -8.55 -15.75
N SER A 259 -0.55 -8.81 -16.14
CA SER A 259 -1.70 -7.96 -15.88
C SER A 259 -2.93 -8.82 -15.60
N GLY A 260 -3.92 -8.21 -14.96
CA GLY A 260 -5.13 -8.89 -14.56
C GLY A 260 -5.92 -8.10 -13.52
N VAL A 261 -7.03 -8.67 -13.09
CA VAL A 261 -7.95 -8.04 -12.14
C VAL A 261 -7.81 -8.71 -10.79
N LEU A 262 -7.53 -7.91 -9.76
CA LEU A 262 -7.63 -8.31 -8.36
C LEU A 262 -9.03 -7.97 -7.83
N ASP A 263 -9.78 -8.97 -7.39
CA ASP A 263 -11.16 -8.85 -6.92
C ASP A 263 -11.28 -9.28 -5.45
N TYR A 264 -11.87 -8.42 -4.62
CA TYR A 264 -12.05 -8.64 -3.17
C TYR A 264 -13.37 -9.33 -2.80
N GLY A 265 -14.16 -9.76 -3.78
CA GLY A 265 -15.42 -10.47 -3.57
C GLY A 265 -16.62 -9.55 -3.40
N GLU A 266 -17.69 -10.11 -2.81
CA GLU A 266 -19.05 -9.57 -2.90
C GLU A 266 -19.66 -9.18 -1.53
N GLY A 267 -18.82 -8.87 -0.54
CA GLY A 267 -19.24 -8.32 0.76
C GLY A 267 -18.83 -9.15 1.98
N ASP A 268 -18.13 -10.27 1.82
CA ASP A 268 -17.65 -11.07 2.94
C ASP A 268 -16.46 -10.38 3.61
N CYS A 269 -16.50 -10.28 4.95
CA CYS A 269 -15.35 -9.83 5.72
C CYS A 269 -14.42 -11.01 6.00
N ASP A 270 -13.62 -11.36 4.99
CA ASP A 270 -12.57 -12.37 5.09
C ASP A 270 -11.25 -11.85 4.51
N ASN A 271 -10.25 -12.72 4.45
CA ASN A 271 -8.93 -12.41 3.91
C ASN A 271 -8.72 -13.03 2.53
N GLN A 272 -9.78 -13.26 1.77
CA GLN A 272 -9.72 -13.88 0.46
C GLN A 272 -9.92 -12.84 -0.64
N ALA A 273 -9.21 -13.01 -1.74
CA ALA A 273 -9.38 -12.28 -2.98
C ALA A 273 -9.12 -13.25 -4.14
N THR A 274 -9.53 -12.88 -5.34
CA THR A 274 -9.18 -13.63 -6.56
C THR A 274 -8.40 -12.75 -7.50
N PHE A 275 -7.42 -13.33 -8.19
CA PHE A 275 -6.71 -12.65 -9.26
C PHE A 275 -6.96 -13.37 -10.57
N THR A 276 -7.55 -12.64 -11.52
CA THR A 276 -7.82 -13.14 -12.87
C THR A 276 -6.80 -12.55 -13.82
N PHE A 277 -5.90 -13.37 -14.35
CA PHE A 277 -4.92 -12.96 -15.35
C PHE A 277 -5.60 -12.64 -16.69
N GLU A 278 -4.95 -11.83 -17.53
CA GLU A 278 -5.46 -11.54 -18.89
C GLU A 278 -5.70 -12.79 -19.76
N ASN A 279 -4.97 -13.86 -19.51
CA ASN A 279 -5.15 -15.13 -20.23
C ASN A 279 -6.38 -15.94 -19.76
N GLY A 280 -7.09 -15.46 -18.73
CA GLY A 280 -8.27 -16.08 -18.14
C GLY A 280 -7.99 -17.04 -16.98
N ASP A 281 -6.73 -17.27 -16.62
CA ASP A 281 -6.39 -18.07 -15.45
C ASP A 281 -6.78 -17.32 -14.17
N VAL A 282 -7.34 -18.05 -13.20
CA VAL A 282 -7.77 -17.50 -11.92
C VAL A 282 -7.00 -18.17 -10.79
N ILE A 283 -6.50 -17.36 -9.87
CA ILE A 283 -5.87 -17.83 -8.63
C ILE A 283 -6.55 -17.21 -7.41
N ASP A 284 -6.67 -17.99 -6.35
CA ASP A 284 -7.10 -17.50 -5.04
C ASP A 284 -5.91 -16.87 -4.32
N ILE A 285 -6.13 -15.70 -3.72
CA ILE A 285 -5.16 -14.95 -2.95
C ILE A 285 -5.64 -14.86 -1.51
N THR A 286 -4.79 -15.30 -0.58
CA THR A 286 -4.98 -15.04 0.84
C THR A 286 -4.20 -13.78 1.24
N LEU A 287 -4.92 -12.76 1.69
CA LEU A 287 -4.40 -11.47 2.15
C LEU A 287 -3.75 -11.62 3.54
N ASN A 288 -2.60 -10.97 3.73
CA ASN A 288 -1.83 -10.95 4.97
C ASN A 288 -1.81 -9.57 5.62
#